data_AF-A0A519YNC8-F1
#
_entry.id   AF-A0A519YNC8-F1
#
_cell.length_a   1.000
_cell.length_b   1.000
_cell.length_c   1.000
_cell.angle_alpha   90.00
_cell.angle_beta   90.00
_cell.angle_gamma   90.00
#
_symmetry.space_group_name_H-M   'P 1'
#
loop_
_entity.id
_entity.type
_entity.pdbx_description
1 polymer ?
#
loop_
_entity_poly.entity_id
_entity_poly.type
_entity_poly.pdbx_seq_one_letter_code
_entity_poly.pdbx_strand_id
1 'polypeptide(L)'
;MFKVLGNSMPVFKPLFTWTLFGWMMSKIYAFISYNRRVIIPTAPGTSKNEFQPSFRLEYRLLYLVFTWIVTAFILNKFSALITDLVQPGEWYREYFICGGQILFQAVVILLLNPQKVWEYLGNMMTISLAGALLLVPLLIINSFVSITPVANAVYFIVVAGLMFAEHIRRVKLIELSAALSITWALYRLLILALLTG
;
A
#
# COMPACT_ATOMS: atom_id res chain seq x y z
N MET A 1 11.50 4.19 25.24
CA MET A 1 12.15 4.25 23.91
C MET A 1 12.66 5.65 23.56
N PHE A 2 11.85 6.72 23.56
CA PHE A 2 12.30 8.10 23.26
C PHE A 2 13.32 8.69 24.26
N LYS A 3 13.28 8.29 25.55
CA LYS A 3 14.33 8.65 26.53
C LYS A 3 15.72 8.07 26.20
N VAL A 4 15.79 6.92 25.53
CA VAL A 4 17.05 6.28 25.14
C VAL A 4 17.58 6.91 23.85
N LEU A 5 16.71 7.10 22.84
CA LEU A 5 17.05 7.79 21.59
C LEU A 5 17.46 9.26 21.79
N GLY A 6 16.82 9.98 22.71
CA GLY A 6 17.20 11.36 23.06
C GLY A 6 18.52 11.47 23.85
N ASN A 7 19.06 10.36 24.35
CA ASN A 7 20.39 10.30 24.95
C ASN A 7 21.46 9.94 23.91
N SER A 8 21.12 9.12 22.91
CA SER A 8 22.01 8.76 21.80
C SER A 8 22.13 9.85 20.71
N MET A 9 21.10 10.69 20.53
CA MET A 9 21.10 11.81 19.59
C MET A 9 20.64 13.11 20.29
N PRO A 10 21.52 13.80 21.02
CA PRO A 10 21.18 14.96 21.85
C PRO A 10 20.67 16.18 21.06
N VAL A 11 20.95 16.27 19.76
CA VAL A 11 20.44 17.33 18.87
C VAL A 11 18.91 17.29 18.74
N PHE A 12 18.29 16.10 18.81
CA PHE A 12 16.84 15.91 18.71
C PHE A 12 16.14 15.85 20.08
N LYS A 13 16.88 16.07 21.18
CA LYS A 13 16.36 15.99 22.54
C LYS A 13 15.15 16.92 22.79
N PRO A 14 15.11 18.19 22.31
CA PRO A 14 13.94 19.06 22.46
C PRO A 14 12.69 18.49 21.77
N LEU A 15 12.87 17.90 20.59
CA LEU A 15 11.82 17.25 19.81
C LEU A 15 11.26 16.02 20.55
N PHE A 16 12.14 15.19 21.14
CA PHE A 16 11.75 13.98 21.86
C PHE A 16 11.14 14.23 23.25
N THR A 17 11.40 15.40 23.85
CA THR A 17 10.77 15.83 25.10
C THR A 17 9.42 16.52 24.91
N TRP A 18 9.09 16.92 23.68
CA TRP A 18 7.79 17.53 23.40
C TRP A 18 6.69 16.47 23.50
N THR A 19 5.77 16.66 24.45
CA THR A 19 4.72 15.70 24.78
C THR A 19 3.80 15.39 23.62
N LEU A 20 3.51 16.38 22.76
CA LEU A 20 2.72 16.20 21.55
C LEU A 20 3.43 15.30 20.53
N PHE A 21 4.74 15.49 20.34
CA PHE A 21 5.55 14.65 19.46
C PHE A 21 5.62 13.21 19.98
N GLY A 22 5.86 13.02 21.28
CA GLY A 22 5.85 11.71 21.92
C GLY A 22 4.50 10.99 21.79
N TRP A 23 3.40 11.72 21.98
CA TRP A 23 2.04 11.21 21.78
C TRP A 23 1.80 10.82 20.33
N MET A 24 2.10 11.69 19.36
CA MET A 24 1.94 11.42 17.94
C MET A 24 2.76 10.22 17.48
N MET A 25 4.04 10.15 17.87
CA MET A 25 4.91 9.02 17.56
C MET A 25 4.43 7.72 18.21
N SER A 26 3.84 7.78 19.41
CA SER A 26 3.23 6.59 20.02
C SER A 26 2.06 6.05 19.19
N LYS A 27 1.26 6.94 18.56
CA LYS A 27 0.16 6.56 17.67
C LYS A 27 0.68 5.98 16.36
N ILE A 28 1.71 6.58 15.76
CA ILE A 28 2.35 6.06 14.54
C ILE A 28 2.98 4.69 14.83
N TYR A 29 3.71 4.56 15.93
CA TYR A 29 4.30 3.28 16.34
C TYR A 29 3.23 2.22 16.56
N ALA A 30 2.15 2.54 17.27
CA ALA A 30 1.02 1.62 17.46
C ALA A 30 0.40 1.23 16.12
N PHE A 31 0.15 2.20 15.23
CA PHE A 31 -0.41 1.96 13.90
C PHE A 31 0.44 0.99 13.06
N ILE A 32 1.76 1.18 13.05
CA ILE A 32 2.69 0.28 12.36
C ILE A 32 2.73 -1.08 13.06
N SER A 33 2.82 -1.11 14.39
CA SER A 33 2.93 -2.33 15.19
C SER A 33 1.70 -3.23 15.05
N TYR A 34 0.49 -2.67 15.16
CA TYR A 34 -0.77 -3.43 15.00
C TYR A 34 -1.01 -3.92 13.55
N ASN A 35 -0.34 -3.32 12.56
CA ASN A 35 -0.39 -3.78 11.17
C ASN A 35 0.87 -4.56 10.73
N ARG A 36 1.80 -4.86 11.66
CA ARG A 36 3.08 -5.53 11.36
C ARG A 36 2.91 -6.83 10.59
N ARG A 37 1.91 -7.66 10.91
CA ARG A 37 1.62 -8.93 10.19
C ARG A 37 1.32 -8.76 8.70
N VAL A 38 0.74 -7.62 8.34
CA VAL A 38 0.36 -7.26 6.98
C VAL A 38 1.48 -6.51 6.26
N ILE A 39 2.32 -5.79 7.02
CA ILE A 39 3.49 -5.09 6.50
C ILE A 39 4.62 -6.08 6.21
N ILE A 40 4.94 -6.91 7.20
CA ILE A 40 5.97 -7.96 7.21
C ILE A 40 5.28 -9.33 7.31
N PRO A 41 5.03 -10.00 6.19
CA PRO A 41 4.41 -11.31 6.19
C PRO A 41 5.47 -12.35 6.62
N THR A 42 5.25 -12.99 7.76
CA THR A 42 6.09 -14.09 8.26
C THR A 42 5.55 -15.43 7.80
N ALA A 43 6.44 -16.37 7.46
CA ALA A 43 6.04 -17.72 7.07
C ALA A 43 5.35 -18.46 8.25
N PRO A 44 4.35 -19.32 7.97
CA PRO A 44 3.70 -20.15 8.99
C PRO A 44 4.75 -20.93 9.81
N GLY A 45 4.68 -20.84 11.14
CA GLY A 45 5.54 -21.61 12.05
C GLY A 45 6.77 -20.87 12.63
N THR A 46 7.09 -19.65 12.20
CA THR A 46 8.20 -18.85 12.76
C THR A 46 7.83 -18.05 14.03
N SER A 47 6.57 -18.06 14.46
CA SER A 47 6.03 -17.11 15.44
C SER A 47 5.81 -17.64 16.86
N LYS A 48 6.41 -18.77 17.28
CA LYS A 48 6.18 -19.30 18.64
C LYS A 48 6.67 -18.37 19.77
N ASN A 49 7.54 -17.39 19.49
CA ASN A 49 8.14 -16.50 20.49
C ASN A 49 7.97 -14.99 20.24
N GLU A 50 7.20 -14.56 19.23
CA GLU A 50 6.95 -13.12 19.06
C GLU A 50 5.73 -12.69 19.88
N PHE A 51 5.94 -11.84 20.88
CA PHE A 51 4.87 -11.07 21.53
C PHE A 51 4.21 -10.18 20.46
N GLN A 52 3.15 -10.70 19.83
CA GLN A 52 2.38 -9.95 18.84
C GLN A 52 1.14 -9.35 19.50
N PRO A 53 0.87 -8.05 19.31
CA PRO A 53 -0.34 -7.44 19.83
C PRO A 53 -1.58 -8.06 19.17
N SER A 54 -2.66 -8.20 19.94
CA SER A 54 -3.93 -8.75 19.47
C SER A 54 -4.48 -7.98 18.27
N PHE A 55 -5.11 -8.69 17.33
CA PHE A 55 -5.77 -8.08 16.17
C PHE A 55 -6.83 -7.07 16.63
N ARG A 56 -6.73 -5.83 16.13
CA ARG A 56 -7.72 -4.76 16.38
C ARG A 56 -8.27 -4.22 15.07
N LEU A 57 -9.57 -4.38 14.87
CA LEU A 57 -10.26 -4.00 13.64
C LEU A 57 -10.13 -2.50 13.32
N GLU A 58 -10.22 -1.64 14.33
CA GLU A 58 -10.08 -0.18 14.20
C GLU A 58 -8.77 0.22 13.50
N TYR A 59 -7.65 -0.37 13.94
CA TYR A 59 -6.33 -0.10 13.37
C TYR A 59 -6.17 -0.68 11.95
N ARG A 60 -6.88 -1.77 11.64
CA ARG A 60 -6.89 -2.33 10.29
C ARG A 60 -7.67 -1.45 9.33
N LEU A 61 -8.82 -0.94 9.74
CA LEU A 61 -9.62 -0.01 8.93
C LEU A 61 -8.87 1.30 8.69
N LEU A 62 -8.26 1.88 9.73
CA LEU A 62 -7.41 3.06 9.58
C LEU A 62 -6.26 2.80 8.61
N TYR A 63 -5.65 1.62 8.65
CA TYR A 63 -4.58 1.26 7.72
C TYR A 63 -5.06 1.16 6.27
N LEU A 64 -6.20 0.51 6.03
CA LEU A 64 -6.79 0.41 4.70
C LEU A 64 -7.14 1.78 4.13
N VAL A 65 -7.77 2.66 4.93
CA VAL A 65 -8.10 4.03 4.51
C VAL A 65 -6.85 4.85 4.23
N PHE A 66 -5.86 4.79 5.12
CA PHE A 66 -4.60 5.51 4.95
C PHE A 66 -3.87 5.08 3.67
N THR A 67 -3.64 3.78 3.52
CA THR A 67 -2.96 3.23 2.33
C THR A 67 -3.74 3.53 1.05
N TRP A 68 -5.07 3.46 1.09
CA TRP A 68 -5.92 3.82 -0.03
C TRP A 68 -5.74 5.27 -0.47
N ILE A 69 -5.86 6.22 0.46
CA ILE A 69 -5.74 7.66 0.16
C ILE A 69 -4.35 7.98 -0.39
N VAL A 70 -3.29 7.46 0.23
CA VAL A 70 -1.91 7.71 -0.20
C VAL A 70 -1.63 7.10 -1.57
N THR A 71 -2.02 5.85 -1.80
CA THR A 71 -1.85 5.18 -3.09
C THR A 71 -2.62 5.92 -4.19
N ALA A 72 -3.88 6.28 -3.95
CA ALA A 72 -4.70 7.00 -4.93
C ALA A 72 -4.13 8.39 -5.25
N PHE A 73 -3.66 9.12 -4.25
CA PHE A 73 -3.02 10.42 -4.44
C PHE A 73 -1.77 10.32 -5.33
N ILE A 74 -0.87 9.37 -5.03
CA ILE A 74 0.36 9.18 -5.81
C ILE A 74 0.02 8.76 -7.24
N LEU A 75 -0.91 7.81 -7.42
CA LEU A 75 -1.36 7.40 -8.75
C LEU A 75 -2.01 8.53 -9.53
N ASN A 76 -2.78 9.40 -8.88
CA ASN A 76 -3.36 10.57 -9.54
C ASN A 76 -2.27 11.50 -10.07
N LYS A 77 -1.25 11.81 -9.25
CA LYS A 77 -0.09 12.60 -9.68
C LYS A 77 0.71 11.91 -10.79
N PHE A 78 0.86 10.60 -10.72
CA PHE A 78 1.56 9.83 -11.74
C PHE A 78 0.80 9.78 -13.06
N SER A 79 -0.53 9.70 -13.03
CA SER A 79 -1.36 9.65 -14.23
C SER A 79 -1.19 10.90 -15.12
N ALA A 80 -0.88 12.05 -14.52
CA ALA A 80 -0.58 13.28 -15.23
C ALA A 80 0.71 13.21 -16.07
N LEU A 81 1.62 12.27 -15.79
CA LEU A 81 2.87 12.07 -16.54
C LEU A 81 2.72 11.14 -17.76
N ILE A 82 1.55 10.52 -17.94
CA ILE A 82 1.24 9.56 -19.01
C ILE A 82 -0.04 9.91 -19.76
N THR A 83 -0.47 11.19 -19.71
CA THR A 83 -1.73 11.67 -20.31
C THR A 83 -1.83 11.47 -21.81
N ASP A 84 -0.69 11.41 -22.50
CA ASP A 84 -0.66 11.16 -23.95
C ASP A 84 -0.92 9.68 -24.29
N LEU A 85 -0.89 8.79 -23.29
CA LEU A 85 -1.08 7.35 -23.43
C LEU A 85 -2.38 6.85 -22.79
N VAL A 86 -2.92 7.59 -21.82
CA VAL A 86 -4.16 7.25 -21.10
C VAL A 86 -5.02 8.50 -21.04
N GLN A 87 -6.32 8.37 -21.31
CA GLN A 87 -7.24 9.51 -21.27
C GLN A 87 -7.08 10.31 -19.97
N PRO A 88 -7.07 11.65 -20.02
CA PRO A 88 -7.05 12.46 -18.82
C PRO A 88 -8.28 12.12 -17.96
N GLY A 89 -8.04 11.89 -16.68
CA GLY A 89 -9.10 11.59 -15.72
C GLY A 89 -9.35 12.76 -14.79
N GLU A 90 -10.56 12.82 -14.26
CA GLU A 90 -10.88 13.71 -13.16
C GLU A 90 -10.00 13.42 -11.94
N TRP A 91 -9.80 14.44 -11.10
CA TRP A 91 -8.94 14.37 -9.91
C TRP A 91 -9.35 13.25 -8.92
N TYR A 92 -10.61 12.82 -8.95
CA TYR A 92 -11.15 11.75 -8.10
C TYR A 92 -11.02 10.35 -8.72
N ARG A 93 -10.65 10.21 -10.00
CA ARG A 93 -10.69 8.92 -10.73
C ARG A 93 -9.92 7.82 -9.99
N GLU A 94 -8.66 8.07 -9.64
CA GLU A 94 -7.80 7.07 -8.99
C GLU A 94 -8.30 6.68 -7.59
N TYR A 95 -9.03 7.57 -6.91
CA TYR A 95 -9.65 7.27 -5.62
C TYR A 95 -10.76 6.23 -5.78
N PHE A 96 -11.63 6.38 -6.79
CA PHE A 96 -12.67 5.40 -7.08
C PHE A 96 -12.10 4.08 -7.59
N ILE A 97 -11.07 4.11 -8.44
CA ILE A 97 -10.44 2.88 -8.93
C ILE A 97 -9.80 2.12 -7.78
N CYS A 98 -9.03 2.79 -6.92
CA CYS A 98 -8.39 2.12 -5.78
C CYS A 98 -9.40 1.67 -4.73
N GLY A 99 -10.44 2.47 -4.45
CA GLY A 99 -11.49 2.12 -3.50
C GLY A 99 -12.34 0.96 -4.01
N GLY A 100 -12.72 1.00 -5.28
CA GLY A 100 -13.41 -0.08 -5.97
C GLY A 100 -12.60 -1.37 -5.98
N GLN A 101 -11.27 -1.31 -6.16
CA GLN A 101 -10.40 -2.48 -6.05
C GLN A 101 -10.47 -3.11 -4.64
N ILE A 102 -10.44 -2.30 -3.59
CA ILE A 102 -10.56 -2.79 -2.20
C ILE A 102 -11.91 -3.48 -2.00
N LEU A 103 -13.00 -2.87 -2.43
CA LEU A 103 -14.35 -3.43 -2.29
C LEU A 103 -14.52 -4.72 -3.11
N PHE A 104 -14.06 -4.72 -4.37
CA PHE A 104 -14.10 -5.89 -5.24
C PHE A 104 -13.32 -7.05 -4.63
N GLN A 105 -12.09 -6.80 -4.17
CA GLN A 105 -11.26 -7.82 -3.55
C GLN A 105 -11.82 -8.29 -2.20
N ALA A 106 -12.50 -7.41 -1.45
CA ALA A 106 -13.20 -7.78 -0.22
C ALA A 106 -14.33 -8.78 -0.52
N VAL A 107 -15.13 -8.54 -1.56
CA VAL A 107 -16.19 -9.47 -1.98
C VAL A 107 -15.59 -10.81 -2.42
N VAL A 108 -14.55 -10.79 -3.26
CA VAL A 108 -13.90 -12.02 -3.75
C VAL A 108 -13.37 -12.86 -2.58
N ILE A 109 -12.65 -12.26 -1.62
CA ILE A 109 -12.12 -13.02 -0.48
C ILE A 109 -13.22 -13.45 0.51
N LEU A 110 -14.30 -12.69 0.66
CA LEU A 110 -15.44 -13.11 1.48
C LEU A 110 -16.09 -14.39 0.93
N LEU A 111 -16.14 -14.54 -0.39
CA LEU A 111 -16.68 -15.73 -1.05
C LEU A 111 -15.73 -16.94 -0.98
N LEU A 112 -14.41 -16.71 -1.03
CA LEU A 112 -13.42 -17.79 -1.05
C LEU A 112 -12.94 -18.22 0.34
N ASN A 113 -12.68 -17.27 1.23
CA ASN A 113 -12.20 -17.53 2.59
C ASN A 113 -12.51 -16.35 3.53
N PRO A 114 -13.72 -16.29 4.11
CA PRO A 114 -14.16 -15.16 4.93
C PRO A 114 -13.33 -14.95 6.20
N GLN A 115 -12.62 -15.99 6.67
CA GLN A 115 -11.77 -15.89 7.86
C GLN A 115 -10.49 -15.09 7.62
N LYS A 116 -10.01 -15.01 6.36
CA LYS A 116 -8.75 -14.35 6.00
C LYS A 116 -8.93 -12.96 5.36
N VAL A 117 -10.16 -12.43 5.29
CA VAL A 117 -10.50 -11.16 4.62
C VAL A 117 -9.58 -10.02 5.04
N TRP A 118 -9.48 -9.76 6.35
CA TRP A 118 -8.71 -8.63 6.86
C TRP A 118 -7.22 -8.79 6.62
N GLU A 119 -6.68 -10.00 6.76
CA GLU A 119 -5.28 -10.32 6.50
C GLU A 119 -4.94 -10.14 5.01
N TYR A 120 -5.83 -10.60 4.12
CA TYR A 120 -5.67 -10.46 2.68
C TYR A 120 -5.74 -8.99 2.24
N LEU A 121 -6.80 -8.27 2.59
CA LEU A 121 -6.99 -6.86 2.23
C LEU A 121 -5.82 -6.00 2.73
N GLY A 122 -5.36 -6.28 3.95
CA GLY A 122 -4.18 -5.63 4.48
C GLY A 122 -2.95 -5.87 3.60
N ASN A 123 -2.61 -7.14 3.32
CA ASN A 123 -1.44 -7.49 2.51
C ASN A 123 -1.51 -6.88 1.11
N MET A 124 -2.69 -6.91 0.48
CA MET A 124 -2.94 -6.31 -0.83
C MET A 124 -2.69 -4.79 -0.79
N MET A 125 -3.18 -4.09 0.23
CA MET A 125 -2.96 -2.66 0.38
C MET A 125 -1.53 -2.29 0.73
N THR A 126 -0.81 -3.13 1.49
CA THR A 126 0.63 -2.95 1.71
C THR A 126 1.39 -2.96 0.39
N ILE A 127 1.10 -3.91 -0.49
CA ILE A 127 1.75 -3.98 -1.81
C ILE A 127 1.37 -2.77 -2.65
N SER A 128 0.11 -2.36 -2.62
CA SER A 128 -0.39 -1.18 -3.34
C SER A 128 0.28 0.12 -2.87
N LEU A 129 0.51 0.25 -1.56
CA LEU A 129 1.27 1.36 -1.01
C LEU A 129 2.76 1.28 -1.39
N ALA A 130 3.39 0.13 -1.26
CA ALA A 130 4.80 -0.05 -1.60
C ALA A 130 5.07 0.28 -3.08
N GLY A 131 4.21 -0.21 -3.98
CA GLY A 131 4.27 0.14 -5.40
C GLY A 131 4.08 1.63 -5.66
N ALA A 132 3.10 2.27 -5.02
CA ALA A 132 2.93 3.72 -5.12
C ALA A 132 4.17 4.49 -4.63
N LEU A 133 4.75 4.09 -3.50
CA LEU A 133 5.98 4.70 -2.99
C LEU A 133 7.16 4.51 -3.95
N LEU A 134 7.24 3.39 -4.68
CA LEU A 134 8.23 3.20 -5.74
C LEU A 134 8.04 4.14 -6.94
N LEU A 135 6.84 4.69 -7.17
CA LEU A 135 6.61 5.71 -8.21
C LEU A 135 7.09 7.12 -7.79
N VAL A 136 7.22 7.39 -6.49
CA VAL A 136 7.59 8.71 -5.96
C VAL A 136 8.96 9.20 -6.45
N PRO A 137 10.03 8.39 -6.47
CA PRO A 137 11.32 8.82 -7.04
C PRO A 137 11.19 9.34 -8.47
N LEU A 138 10.40 8.67 -9.31
CA LEU A 138 10.20 9.11 -10.70
C LEU A 138 9.37 10.38 -10.79
N LEU A 139 8.38 10.57 -9.91
CA LEU A 139 7.63 11.83 -9.80
C LEU A 139 8.57 13.00 -9.42
N ILE A 140 9.47 12.78 -8.46
CA ILE A 140 10.45 13.77 -8.05
C ILE A 140 11.39 14.09 -9.22
N ILE A 141 11.93 13.09 -9.91
CA ILE A 141 12.82 13.31 -11.05
C ILE A 141 12.10 14.09 -12.16
N ASN A 142 10.85 13.74 -12.48
CA ASN A 142 10.04 14.45 -13.48
C ASN A 142 9.81 15.93 -13.14
N SER A 143 9.87 16.30 -11.85
CA SER A 143 9.75 17.72 -11.43
C SER A 143 11.00 18.55 -11.72
N PHE A 144 12.16 17.90 -11.92
CA PHE A 144 13.42 18.56 -12.28
C PHE A 144 13.78 18.39 -13.75
N VAL A 145 13.44 17.25 -14.35
CA VAL A 145 13.80 16.88 -15.73
C VAL A 145 12.58 16.27 -16.39
N SER A 146 12.18 16.80 -17.55
CA SER A 146 11.05 16.24 -18.30
C SER A 146 11.40 14.87 -18.89
N ILE A 147 10.81 13.80 -18.36
CA ILE A 147 10.94 12.44 -18.91
C ILE A 147 9.78 12.20 -19.88
N THR A 148 10.03 11.46 -20.96
CA THR A 148 9.01 11.18 -21.97
C THR A 148 7.86 10.34 -21.39
N PRO A 149 6.60 10.56 -21.84
CA PRO A 149 5.46 9.76 -21.38
C PRO A 149 5.64 8.25 -21.55
N VAL A 150 6.31 7.82 -22.63
CA VAL A 150 6.64 6.41 -22.89
C VAL A 150 7.58 5.84 -21.83
N ALA A 151 8.64 6.56 -21.46
CA ALA A 151 9.55 6.11 -20.41
C ALA A 151 8.84 6.04 -19.04
N ASN A 152 7.96 7.01 -18.74
CA ASN A 152 7.12 6.98 -17.53
C ASN A 152 6.19 5.76 -17.51
N ALA A 153 5.57 5.42 -18.65
CA ALA A 153 4.71 4.23 -18.77
C ALA A 153 5.49 2.91 -18.63
N VAL A 154 6.68 2.81 -19.22
CA VAL A 154 7.57 1.63 -19.05
C VAL A 154 7.92 1.44 -17.58
N TYR A 155 8.28 2.52 -16.88
CA TYR A 155 8.57 2.46 -15.45
C TYR A 155 7.36 1.98 -14.64
N PHE A 156 6.17 2.51 -14.94
CA PHE A 156 4.94 2.07 -14.32
C PHE A 156 4.68 0.57 -14.50
N ILE A 157 4.89 0.05 -15.72
CA ILE A 157 4.74 -1.39 -16.02
C ILE A 157 5.73 -2.23 -15.20
N VAL A 158 6.99 -1.78 -15.07
CA VAL A 158 7.99 -2.47 -14.24
C VAL A 158 7.54 -2.52 -12.78
N VAL A 159 7.10 -1.39 -12.21
CA VAL A 159 6.58 -1.34 -10.84
C VAL A 159 5.34 -2.22 -10.68
N ALA A 160 4.39 -2.17 -11.62
CA ALA A 160 3.20 -3.02 -11.60
C ALA A 160 3.54 -4.52 -11.67
N GLY A 161 4.53 -4.90 -12.47
CA GLY A 161 5.05 -6.27 -12.55
C GLY A 161 5.66 -6.74 -11.23
N LEU A 162 6.48 -5.91 -10.59
CA LEU A 162 7.04 -6.19 -9.26
C LEU A 162 5.95 -6.34 -8.20
N MET A 163 4.95 -5.45 -8.21
CA MET A 163 3.80 -5.54 -7.32
C MET A 163 3.03 -6.85 -7.51
N PHE A 164 2.80 -7.26 -8.75
CA PHE A 164 2.09 -8.49 -9.07
C PHE A 164 2.85 -9.74 -8.59
N ALA A 165 4.17 -9.79 -8.82
CA ALA A 165 5.02 -10.86 -8.33
C ALA A 165 5.00 -10.95 -6.79
N GLU A 166 5.09 -9.81 -6.11
CA GLU A 166 5.01 -9.74 -4.65
C GLU A 166 3.62 -10.14 -4.13
N HIS A 167 2.55 -9.78 -4.83
CA HIS A 167 1.19 -10.19 -4.50
C HIS A 167 1.04 -11.71 -4.55
N ILE A 168 1.52 -12.36 -5.60
CA ILE A 168 1.52 -13.83 -5.71
C ILE A 168 2.30 -14.44 -4.53
N ARG A 169 3.48 -13.90 -4.21
CA ARG A 169 4.30 -14.39 -3.10
C ARG A 169 3.57 -14.28 -1.76
N ARG A 170 2.95 -13.14 -1.47
CA ARG A 170 2.22 -12.91 -0.21
C ARG A 170 0.97 -13.76 -0.09
N VAL A 171 0.19 -13.89 -1.17
CA VAL A 171 -0.99 -14.76 -1.21
C VAL A 171 -0.61 -16.22 -0.89
N LYS A 172 0.50 -16.71 -1.44
CA LYS A 172 1.04 -18.04 -1.10
C LYS A 172 1.47 -18.15 0.37
N LEU A 173 2.13 -17.12 0.92
CA LEU A 173 2.59 -17.11 2.31
C LEU A 173 1.44 -17.16 3.33
N ILE A 174 0.31 -16.52 3.03
CA ILE A 174 -0.90 -16.57 3.86
C ILE A 174 -1.82 -17.74 3.51
N GLU A 175 -1.30 -18.73 2.76
CA GLU A 175 -2.01 -19.96 2.34
C GLU A 175 -3.35 -19.67 1.67
N LEU A 176 -3.36 -18.73 0.73
CA LEU A 176 -4.50 -18.44 -0.14
C LEU A 176 -4.17 -18.82 -1.59
N SER A 177 -5.21 -19.03 -2.40
CA SER A 177 -5.05 -19.39 -3.82
C SER A 177 -4.52 -18.21 -4.64
N ALA A 178 -3.57 -18.49 -5.54
CA ALA A 178 -3.04 -17.52 -6.50
C ALA A 178 -4.13 -16.95 -7.42
N ALA A 179 -5.30 -17.59 -7.52
CA ALA A 179 -6.48 -17.06 -8.19
C ALA A 179 -6.86 -15.65 -7.71
N LEU A 180 -6.63 -15.32 -6.45
CA LEU A 180 -6.84 -13.95 -5.94
C LEU A 180 -5.99 -12.92 -6.68
N SER A 181 -4.74 -13.25 -7.00
CA SER A 181 -3.86 -12.36 -7.79
C SER A 181 -4.40 -12.14 -9.19
N ILE A 182 -4.98 -13.17 -9.80
CA ILE A 182 -5.62 -13.07 -11.11
C ILE A 182 -6.80 -12.11 -11.05
N THR A 183 -7.70 -12.25 -10.07
CA THR A 183 -8.84 -11.33 -9.91
C THR A 183 -8.38 -9.88 -9.68
N TRP A 184 -7.27 -9.69 -8.95
CA TRP A 184 -6.70 -8.37 -8.70
C TRP A 184 -6.19 -7.71 -9.97
N ALA A 185 -5.47 -8.45 -10.82
CA ALA A 185 -5.01 -7.98 -12.11
C ALA A 185 -6.18 -7.75 -13.09
N LEU A 186 -7.16 -8.66 -13.12
CA LEU A 186 -8.35 -8.56 -13.96
C LEU A 186 -9.14 -7.28 -13.69
N TYR A 187 -9.36 -6.91 -12.43
CA TYR A 187 -10.02 -5.66 -12.08
C TYR A 187 -9.32 -4.45 -12.73
N ARG A 188 -7.99 -4.39 -12.65
CA ARG A 188 -7.21 -3.28 -13.23
C ARG A 188 -7.27 -3.26 -14.75
N LEU A 189 -7.21 -4.43 -15.39
CA LEU A 189 -7.30 -4.53 -16.86
C LEU A 189 -8.70 -4.16 -17.37
N LEU A 190 -9.76 -4.58 -16.68
CA LEU A 190 -11.14 -4.22 -17.03
C LEU A 190 -11.37 -2.71 -16.92
N ILE A 191 -10.91 -2.09 -15.82
CA ILE A 191 -11.01 -0.65 -15.66
C ILE A 191 -10.20 0.08 -16.73
N LEU A 192 -8.98 -0.37 -17.03
CA LEU A 192 -8.17 0.24 -18.10
C LEU A 192 -8.90 0.15 -19.45
N ALA A 193 -9.44 -1.02 -19.81
CA ALA A 193 -10.18 -1.21 -21.04
C ALA A 193 -11.42 -0.29 -21.12
N LEU A 194 -12.14 -0.10 -20.01
CA LEU A 194 -13.28 0.82 -19.94
C LEU A 194 -12.89 2.30 -20.05
N LEU A 195 -11.64 2.66 -19.74
CA LEU A 195 -11.14 4.03 -19.86
C LEU A 195 -10.50 4.32 -21.22
N THR A 196 -10.13 3.29 -21.97
CA THR A 196 -9.46 3.43 -23.28
C THR A 196 -10.33 3.07 -24.48
N GLY A 197 -11.40 2.31 -24.28
CA GLY A 197 -12.40 1.96 -25.30
C GLY A 197 -13.53 2.97 -25.35
#